data_AF-A0A963B4K1-F1
#
_entry.id   AF-A0A963B4K1-F1
#
_cell.length_a   1.000
_cell.length_b   1.000
_cell.length_c   1.000
_cell.angle_alpha   90.00
_cell.angle_beta   90.00
_cell.angle_gamma   90.00
#
_symmetry.space_group_name_H-M   'P 1'
#
loop_
_entity.id
_entity.type
_entity.pdbx_description
1 polymer ?
#
loop_
_entity_poly.entity_id
_entity_poly.type
_entity_poly.pdbx_seq_one_letter_code
_entity_poly.pdbx_strand_id
1 'polypeptide(L)'
;MISVRNFCLHFALLTICLPWSGGVSSACDQVGKPEVFGIKDRWEVSGENERKQADFTKACGELIDCYGTEGASKRSCDRVYEKNLKGACKKAFEFKPTAFGDCMEIVDKATGFVMKADGATYRKLQRSAQAEKREAERKARAQARQAKVEERRNKRRDERLKSAGN
;
A
#
# COMPACT_ATOMS: atom_id res chain seq x y z
N MET A 1 -3.16 -60.12 18.29
CA MET A 1 -3.84 -59.70 19.53
C MET A 1 -4.01 -58.20 19.48
N ILE A 2 -5.26 -57.76 19.50
CA ILE A 2 -5.70 -56.36 19.47
C ILE A 2 -5.65 -55.84 20.92
N SER A 3 -4.99 -54.72 21.15
CA SER A 3 -5.19 -53.95 22.39
C SER A 3 -5.61 -52.54 22.01
N VAL A 4 -6.92 -52.35 22.00
CA VAL A 4 -7.61 -51.06 21.91
C VAL A 4 -8.12 -50.79 23.31
N ARG A 5 -7.68 -49.69 23.93
CA ARG A 5 -8.48 -48.84 24.85
C ARG A 5 -7.61 -47.79 25.55
N ASN A 6 -7.81 -46.53 25.18
CA ASN A 6 -8.30 -45.43 26.02
C ASN A 6 -7.75 -44.10 25.48
N PHE A 7 -8.56 -43.37 24.72
CA PHE A 7 -9.47 -42.31 25.19
C PHE A 7 -8.74 -41.03 25.58
N CYS A 8 -8.81 -40.09 24.64
CA CYS A 8 -8.86 -38.63 24.75
C CYS A 8 -8.59 -38.00 26.12
N LEU A 9 -7.70 -37.01 26.16
CA LEU A 9 -8.07 -35.61 26.45
C LEU A 9 -6.87 -34.66 26.35
N HIS A 10 -7.14 -33.47 25.80
CA HIS A 10 -6.39 -32.21 25.89
C HIS A 10 -5.13 -32.10 25.01
N PHE A 11 -5.20 -31.56 23.78
CA PHE A 11 -5.54 -30.16 23.45
C PHE A 11 -4.72 -29.16 24.29
N ALA A 12 -3.55 -28.76 23.78
CA ALA A 12 -3.02 -27.41 23.96
C ALA A 12 -1.74 -27.18 23.12
N LEU A 13 -1.89 -26.27 22.15
CA LEU A 13 -0.91 -25.27 21.68
C LEU A 13 0.23 -25.78 20.79
N LEU A 14 -0.02 -25.96 19.49
CA LEU A 14 0.02 -24.91 18.44
C LEU A 14 1.38 -24.19 18.33
N THR A 15 2.20 -24.72 17.43
CA THR A 15 2.75 -23.98 16.28
C THR A 15 2.97 -22.49 16.51
N ILE A 16 4.22 -22.15 16.84
CA ILE A 16 4.81 -20.86 16.53
C ILE A 16 5.04 -20.84 15.00
N CYS A 17 3.94 -20.75 14.25
CA CYS A 17 3.96 -20.20 12.90
C CYS A 17 4.03 -18.69 13.08
N LEU A 18 5.24 -18.14 13.10
CA LEU A 18 5.45 -16.73 12.81
C LEU A 18 4.74 -16.44 11.49
N PRO A 19 3.64 -15.66 11.46
CA PRO A 19 3.14 -15.19 10.19
C PRO A 19 4.09 -14.07 9.80
N TRP A 20 5.18 -14.46 9.13
CA TRP A 20 5.80 -13.60 8.13
C TRP A 20 4.83 -13.54 6.94
N SER A 21 3.63 -13.01 7.19
CA SER A 21 2.82 -12.41 6.15
C SER A 21 3.59 -11.17 5.75
N GLY A 22 4.50 -11.35 4.79
CA GLY A 22 4.89 -10.30 3.88
C GLY A 22 3.62 -9.81 3.20
N GLY A 23 2.91 -8.93 3.91
CA GLY A 23 1.77 -8.21 3.40
C GLY A 23 2.29 -7.36 2.28
N VAL A 24 2.04 -7.79 1.06
CA VAL A 24 2.08 -6.92 -0.10
C VAL A 24 0.94 -5.93 0.13
N SER A 25 1.23 -4.84 0.84
CA SER A 25 0.27 -3.74 0.98
C SER A 25 0.05 -3.17 -0.41
N SER A 26 -1.14 -3.43 -0.95
CA SER A 26 -1.52 -2.86 -2.23
C SER A 26 -1.67 -1.35 -2.05
N ALA A 27 -1.05 -0.55 -2.92
CA ALA A 27 -1.22 0.90 -2.84
C ALA A 27 -2.63 1.32 -3.24
N CYS A 28 -3.34 0.47 -3.99
CA CYS A 28 -4.75 0.66 -4.29
C CYS A 28 -5.68 0.22 -3.13
N ASP A 29 -5.18 -0.50 -2.10
CA ASP A 29 -5.97 -0.92 -0.92
C ASP A 29 -6.25 0.24 0.04
N GLN A 30 -5.37 1.25 0.09
CA GLN A 30 -5.52 2.41 0.98
C GLN A 30 -6.70 3.32 0.60
N VAL A 31 -7.24 3.18 -0.61
CA VAL A 31 -8.48 3.84 -1.03
C VAL A 31 -9.73 3.12 -0.50
N GLY A 32 -9.54 2.05 0.29
CA GLY A 32 -10.61 1.34 0.96
C GLY A 32 -11.48 0.54 0.01
N LYS A 33 -10.87 -0.27 -0.87
CA LYS A 33 -11.42 -1.54 -1.40
C LYS A 33 -10.50 -2.12 -2.50
N PRO A 34 -9.80 -3.24 -2.24
CA PRO A 34 -9.26 -4.10 -3.30
C PRO A 34 -10.31 -4.49 -4.37
N GLU A 35 -11.60 -4.41 -4.01
CA GLU A 35 -12.74 -4.70 -4.88
C GLU A 35 -13.28 -3.50 -5.68
N VAL A 36 -12.86 -2.25 -5.38
CA VAL A 36 -13.40 -1.08 -6.10
C VAL A 36 -12.81 -1.00 -7.49
N PHE A 37 -11.52 -1.30 -7.67
CA PHE A 37 -10.88 -1.16 -8.97
C PHE A 37 -10.76 -2.48 -9.75
N GLY A 38 -11.02 -3.62 -9.10
CA GLY A 38 -11.04 -4.95 -9.73
C GLY A 38 -9.72 -5.40 -10.38
N ILE A 39 -8.61 -4.72 -10.08
CA ILE A 39 -7.33 -4.91 -10.76
C ILE A 39 -6.27 -5.25 -9.73
N LYS A 40 -5.54 -6.33 -10.00
CA LYS A 40 -4.39 -6.72 -9.19
C LYS A 40 -3.31 -5.66 -9.32
N ASP A 41 -2.77 -5.21 -8.19
CA ASP A 41 -1.63 -4.27 -8.12
C ASP A 41 -0.42 -4.71 -8.95
N ARG A 42 -0.28 -6.02 -9.16
CA ARG A 42 0.79 -6.60 -9.94
C ARG A 42 0.24 -7.60 -10.95
N TRP A 43 0.64 -7.42 -12.19
CA TRP A 43 0.35 -8.35 -13.27
C TRP A 43 1.62 -9.09 -13.67
N GLU A 44 1.59 -10.41 -13.54
CA GLU A 44 2.73 -11.29 -13.76
C GLU A 44 2.46 -12.22 -14.94
N VAL A 45 3.45 -12.37 -15.81
CA VAL A 45 3.49 -13.46 -16.79
C VAL A 45 4.68 -14.33 -16.47
N SER A 46 4.40 -15.60 -16.16
CA SER A 46 5.45 -16.62 -16.01
C SER A 46 5.80 -17.17 -17.39
N GLY A 47 7.04 -16.99 -17.82
CA GLY A 47 7.63 -17.71 -18.96
C GLY A 47 8.72 -18.68 -18.50
N GLU A 48 9.17 -19.56 -19.39
CA GLU A 48 10.11 -20.66 -19.09
C GLU A 48 11.41 -20.23 -18.37
N ASN A 49 11.85 -18.97 -18.47
CA ASN A 49 13.12 -18.51 -17.88
C ASN A 49 13.08 -17.13 -17.18
N GLU A 50 11.95 -16.41 -17.14
CA GLU A 50 11.86 -15.10 -16.47
C GLU A 50 10.43 -14.80 -15.98
N ARG A 51 10.32 -14.33 -14.73
CA ARG A 51 9.11 -13.67 -14.23
C ARG A 51 9.20 -12.19 -14.57
N LYS A 52 8.37 -11.74 -15.50
CA LYS A 52 8.19 -10.30 -15.78
C LYS A 52 6.90 -9.82 -15.14
N GLN A 53 6.98 -8.68 -14.46
CA GLN A 53 5.89 -8.12 -13.66
C GLN A 53 5.71 -6.65 -14.01
N ALA A 54 4.48 -6.26 -14.36
CA ALA A 54 4.09 -4.86 -14.33
C ALA A 54 3.62 -4.53 -12.90
N ASP A 55 4.24 -3.51 -12.31
CA ASP A 55 3.91 -2.99 -10.99
C ASP A 55 3.11 -1.69 -11.15
N PHE A 56 1.86 -1.71 -10.70
CA PHE A 56 0.94 -0.56 -10.75
C PHE A 56 0.84 0.18 -9.42
N THR A 57 1.46 -0.31 -8.34
CA THR A 57 1.41 0.27 -6.99
C THR A 57 1.82 1.74 -7.01
N LYS A 58 2.88 2.09 -7.75
CA LYS A 58 3.31 3.49 -7.92
C LYS A 58 2.25 4.36 -8.61
N ALA A 59 1.62 3.85 -9.66
CA ALA A 59 0.58 4.61 -10.38
C ALA A 59 -0.65 4.85 -9.49
N CYS A 60 -1.07 3.85 -8.71
CA CYS A 60 -2.11 4.00 -7.69
C CYS A 60 -1.77 5.10 -6.68
N GLY A 61 -0.57 5.06 -6.10
CA GLY A 61 -0.12 6.06 -5.12
C GLY A 61 -0.14 7.49 -5.68
N GLU A 62 0.41 7.68 -6.88
CA GLU A 62 0.42 9.00 -7.54
C GLU A 62 -0.99 9.50 -7.88
N LEU A 63 -1.94 8.61 -8.21
CA LEU A 63 -3.34 8.99 -8.41
C LEU A 63 -3.97 9.49 -7.10
N ILE A 64 -3.75 8.79 -6.00
CA ILE A 64 -4.27 9.17 -4.67
C ILE A 64 -3.69 10.52 -4.25
N ASP A 65 -2.38 10.71 -4.42
CA ASP A 65 -1.70 11.97 -4.10
C ASP A 65 -2.22 13.12 -4.97
N CYS A 66 -2.43 12.87 -6.26
CA CYS A 66 -3.00 13.85 -7.18
C CYS A 66 -4.43 14.21 -6.77
N TYR A 67 -5.26 13.22 -6.43
CA TYR A 67 -6.62 13.43 -5.95
C TYR A 67 -6.64 14.19 -4.63
N GLY A 68 -5.70 13.94 -3.72
CA GLY A 68 -5.57 14.65 -2.45
C GLY A 68 -5.06 16.09 -2.57
N THR A 69 -4.52 16.47 -3.73
CA THR A 69 -3.97 17.82 -3.98
C THR A 69 -5.08 18.83 -4.24
N GLU A 70 -5.05 19.95 -3.51
CA GLU A 70 -6.01 21.03 -3.67
C GLU A 70 -5.87 21.67 -5.06
N GLY A 71 -7.01 21.89 -5.74
CA GLY A 71 -7.04 22.44 -7.09
C GLY A 71 -6.66 21.47 -8.22
N ALA A 72 -6.29 20.23 -7.92
CA ALA A 72 -6.00 19.24 -8.94
C ALA A 72 -7.26 18.86 -9.74
N SER A 73 -7.17 18.90 -11.07
CA SER A 73 -8.26 18.47 -11.93
C SER A 73 -8.27 16.95 -12.07
N LYS A 74 -9.45 16.33 -11.88
CA LYS A 74 -9.66 14.89 -12.06
C LYS A 74 -9.08 14.41 -13.39
N ARG A 75 -9.41 15.10 -14.49
CA ARG A 75 -8.95 14.77 -15.83
C ARG A 75 -7.42 14.75 -15.97
N SER A 76 -6.72 15.66 -15.28
CA SER A 76 -5.26 15.68 -15.28
C SER A 76 -4.69 14.48 -14.51
N CYS A 77 -5.25 14.20 -13.33
CA CYS A 77 -4.85 13.05 -12.52
C CYS A 77 -5.10 11.72 -13.25
N ASP A 78 -6.28 11.55 -13.86
CA ASP A 78 -6.64 10.36 -14.65
C ASP A 78 -5.66 10.14 -15.82
N ARG A 79 -5.26 11.21 -16.51
CA ARG A 79 -4.32 11.14 -17.64
C ARG A 79 -2.91 10.72 -17.18
N VAL A 80 -2.44 11.26 -16.06
CA VAL A 80 -1.13 10.89 -15.50
C VAL A 80 -1.16 9.43 -15.06
N TYR A 81 -2.24 9.00 -14.41
CA TYR A 81 -2.46 7.62 -14.01
C TYR A 81 -2.41 6.66 -15.20
N GLU A 82 -3.18 6.93 -16.25
CA GLU A 82 -3.15 6.14 -17.50
C GLU A 82 -1.74 6.06 -18.08
N LYS A 83 -1.03 7.20 -18.17
CA LYS A 83 0.34 7.26 -18.70
C LYS A 83 1.29 6.36 -17.89
N ASN A 84 1.17 6.36 -16.58
CA ASN A 84 2.04 5.58 -15.69
C ASN A 84 1.77 4.07 -15.80
N LEU A 85 0.49 3.67 -15.89
CA LEU A 85 0.12 2.27 -16.11
C LEU A 85 0.68 1.75 -17.45
N LYS A 86 0.49 2.52 -18.53
CA LYS A 86 1.06 2.19 -19.86
C LYS A 86 2.58 2.11 -19.81
N GLY A 87 3.23 3.01 -19.07
CA GLY A 87 4.67 3.00 -18.85
C GLY A 87 5.16 1.75 -18.12
N ALA A 88 4.42 1.30 -17.10
CA ALA A 88 4.73 0.07 -16.36
C ALA A 88 4.61 -1.17 -17.26
N CYS A 89 3.53 -1.28 -18.04
CA CYS A 89 3.36 -2.35 -19.03
C CYS A 89 4.48 -2.35 -20.06
N LYS A 90 4.83 -1.18 -20.61
CA LYS A 90 5.92 -1.06 -21.60
C LYS A 90 7.24 -1.52 -20.99
N LYS A 91 7.61 -1.03 -19.80
CA LYS A 91 8.86 -1.40 -19.14
C LYS A 91 8.95 -2.90 -18.84
N ALA A 92 7.84 -3.54 -18.47
CA ALA A 92 7.80 -4.96 -18.14
C ALA A 92 7.77 -5.87 -19.39
N PHE A 93 7.10 -5.45 -20.48
CA PHE A 93 6.77 -6.34 -21.59
C PHE A 93 7.14 -5.80 -22.98
N GLU A 94 8.05 -4.82 -23.09
CA GLU A 94 8.47 -4.20 -24.36
C GLU A 94 8.77 -5.20 -25.49
N PHE A 95 9.41 -6.33 -25.14
CA PHE A 95 9.81 -7.37 -26.10
C PHE A 95 8.88 -8.60 -26.11
N LYS A 96 7.70 -8.52 -25.47
CA LYS A 96 6.71 -9.61 -25.40
C LYS A 96 5.34 -9.10 -25.87
N PRO A 97 5.06 -9.07 -27.18
CA PRO A 97 3.89 -8.38 -27.75
C PRO A 97 2.55 -8.90 -27.22
N THR A 98 2.40 -10.22 -27.05
CA THR A 98 1.19 -10.81 -26.46
C THR A 98 0.99 -10.37 -25.01
N ALA A 99 2.03 -10.50 -24.18
CA ALA A 99 1.97 -10.07 -22.78
C ALA A 99 1.77 -8.56 -22.63
N PHE A 100 2.36 -7.77 -23.54
CA PHE A 100 2.12 -6.33 -23.59
C PHE A 100 0.66 -6.02 -23.93
N GLY A 101 0.07 -6.72 -24.92
CA GLY A 101 -1.34 -6.59 -25.27
C GLY A 101 -2.27 -6.88 -24.08
N ASP A 102 -2.06 -8.01 -23.40
CA ASP A 102 -2.83 -8.39 -22.22
C ASP A 102 -2.68 -7.36 -21.08
N CYS A 103 -1.47 -6.86 -20.85
CA CYS A 103 -1.22 -5.81 -19.87
C CYS A 103 -1.98 -4.53 -20.21
N MET A 104 -2.00 -4.13 -21.48
CA MET A 104 -2.71 -2.93 -21.95
C MET A 104 -4.24 -3.07 -21.79
N GLU A 105 -4.81 -4.26 -21.98
CA GLU A 105 -6.24 -4.51 -21.71
C GLU A 105 -6.58 -4.27 -20.23
N ILE A 106 -5.67 -4.63 -19.32
CA ILE A 106 -5.82 -4.34 -17.89
C ILE A 106 -5.75 -2.84 -17.64
N VAL A 107 -4.85 -2.12 -18.30
CA VAL A 107 -4.77 -0.66 -18.20
C VAL A 107 -6.09 -0.01 -18.64
N ASP A 108 -6.67 -0.44 -19.76
CA ASP A 108 -7.92 0.11 -20.28
C ASP A 108 -9.11 -0.15 -19.32
N LYS A 109 -9.15 -1.33 -18.67
CA LYS A 109 -10.12 -1.61 -17.60
C LYS A 109 -9.91 -0.69 -16.40
N ALA A 110 -8.65 -0.44 -16.01
CA ALA A 110 -8.30 0.41 -14.86
C ALA A 110 -8.72 1.85 -15.07
N THR A 111 -8.34 2.40 -16.21
CA THR A 111 -8.61 3.79 -16.57
C THR A 111 -10.09 3.98 -16.83
N GLY A 112 -10.75 3.02 -17.50
CA GLY A 112 -12.19 3.02 -17.71
C GLY A 112 -12.98 3.07 -16.40
N PHE A 113 -12.55 2.35 -15.36
CA PHE A 113 -13.18 2.42 -14.05
C PHE A 113 -13.01 3.80 -13.40
N VAL A 114 -11.77 4.31 -13.34
CA VAL A 114 -11.46 5.61 -12.71
C VAL A 114 -12.15 6.77 -13.44
N MET A 115 -12.23 6.70 -14.77
CA MET A 115 -12.91 7.70 -15.60
C MET A 115 -14.43 7.68 -15.41
N LYS A 116 -15.02 6.49 -15.18
CA LYS A 116 -16.47 6.31 -14.91
C LYS A 116 -16.87 6.66 -13.48
N ALA A 117 -15.94 6.65 -12.53
CA ALA A 117 -16.22 7.10 -11.18
C ALA A 117 -16.73 8.56 -11.21
N ASP A 118 -17.94 8.77 -10.72
CA ASP A 118 -18.62 10.05 -10.80
C ASP A 118 -17.86 11.14 -10.00
N GLY A 119 -18.11 12.41 -10.34
CA GLY A 119 -17.47 13.53 -9.66
C GLY A 119 -17.75 13.57 -8.15
N ALA A 120 -18.85 12.95 -7.69
CA ALA A 120 -19.17 12.83 -6.28
C ALA A 120 -18.28 11.82 -5.56
N THR A 121 -18.05 10.64 -6.14
CA THR A 121 -17.10 9.63 -5.64
C THR A 121 -15.69 10.21 -5.61
N TYR A 122 -15.27 10.89 -6.69
CA TYR A 122 -13.99 11.61 -6.72
C TYR A 122 -13.84 12.58 -5.54
N ARG A 123 -14.83 13.46 -5.32
CA ARG A 123 -14.80 14.42 -4.20
C ARG A 123 -14.87 13.77 -2.82
N LYS A 124 -15.48 12.59 -2.71
CA LYS A 124 -15.51 11.82 -1.46
C LYS A 124 -14.13 11.23 -1.17
N LEU A 125 -13.49 10.63 -2.18
CA LEU A 125 -12.14 10.08 -2.09
C LEU A 125 -11.09 11.16 -1.82
N GLN A 126 -11.21 12.31 -2.47
CA GLN A 126 -10.35 13.47 -2.22
C GLN A 126 -10.45 13.93 -0.75
N ARG A 127 -11.66 13.97 -0.18
CA ARG A 127 -11.88 14.34 1.22
C ARG A 127 -11.33 13.32 2.20
N SER A 128 -11.49 12.01 1.95
CA SER A 128 -10.92 10.98 2.82
C SER A 128 -9.39 10.97 2.77
N ALA A 129 -8.79 11.05 1.58
CA ALA A 129 -7.33 11.12 1.42
C ALA A 129 -6.73 12.36 2.12
N GLN A 130 -7.40 13.52 2.02
CA GLN A 130 -6.97 14.72 2.75
C GLN A 130 -7.11 14.57 4.27
N ALA A 131 -8.16 13.91 4.75
CA ALA A 131 -8.36 13.67 6.18
C ALA A 131 -7.25 12.76 6.75
N GLU A 132 -6.92 11.68 6.05
CA GLU A 132 -5.86 10.75 6.43
C GLU A 132 -4.48 11.43 6.43
N LYS A 133 -4.17 12.23 5.40
CA LYS A 133 -2.92 13.00 5.35
C LYS A 133 -2.79 13.96 6.54
N ARG A 134 -3.88 14.66 6.89
CA ARG A 134 -3.92 15.54 8.06
C ARG A 134 -3.77 14.77 9.38
N GLU A 135 -4.36 13.59 9.48
CA GLU A 135 -4.22 12.74 10.67
C GLU A 135 -2.78 12.22 10.82
N ALA A 136 -2.17 11.73 9.74
CA ALA A 136 -0.78 11.29 9.71
C ALA A 136 0.16 12.44 10.11
N GLU A 137 -0.06 13.64 9.58
CA GLU A 137 0.72 14.82 9.94
C GLU A 137 0.54 15.21 11.42
N ARG A 138 -0.69 15.13 11.95
CA ARG A 138 -0.95 15.36 13.38
C ARG A 138 -0.21 14.34 14.26
N LYS A 139 -0.22 13.05 13.89
CA LYS A 139 0.50 11.99 14.61
C LYS A 139 2.01 12.21 14.55
N ALA A 140 2.56 12.54 13.38
CA ALA A 140 3.99 12.82 13.21
C ALA A 140 4.43 14.04 14.05
N ARG A 141 3.63 15.12 14.07
CA ARG A 141 3.89 16.29 14.91
C ARG A 141 3.82 15.97 16.40
N ALA A 142 2.88 15.12 16.82
CA ALA A 142 2.77 14.68 18.21
C ALA A 142 3.98 13.82 18.63
N GLN A 143 4.40 12.88 17.79
CA GLN A 143 5.59 12.06 18.02
C GLN A 143 6.87 12.91 18.08
N ALA A 144 7.04 13.86 17.17
CA ALA A 144 8.19 14.77 17.19
C ALA A 144 8.23 15.63 18.46
N ARG A 145 7.08 16.04 19.00
CA ARG A 145 6.99 16.74 20.29
C ARG A 145 7.38 15.83 21.45
N GLN A 146 6.90 14.59 21.48
CA GLN A 146 7.26 13.62 22.51
C GLN A 146 8.76 13.32 22.50
N ALA A 147 9.35 13.09 21.32
CA ALA A 147 10.78 12.87 21.18
C ALA A 147 11.61 14.03 21.74
N LYS A 148 11.23 15.28 21.44
CA LYS A 148 11.90 16.47 22.00
C LYS A 148 11.76 16.59 23.52
N VAL A 149 10.63 16.19 24.09
CA VAL A 149 10.42 16.18 25.54
C VAL A 149 11.32 15.13 26.19
N GLU A 150 11.39 13.93 25.60
CA GLU A 150 12.23 12.84 26.13
C GLU A 150 13.73 13.15 26.01
N GLU A 151 14.15 13.75 24.90
CA GLU A 151 15.52 14.25 24.72
C GLU A 151 15.90 15.27 25.83
N ARG A 152 15.02 16.23 26.11
CA ARG A 152 15.23 17.20 27.21
C ARG A 152 15.27 16.53 28.58
N ARG A 153 14.46 15.49 28.79
CA ARG A 153 14.43 14.72 30.04
C ARG A 153 15.74 13.96 30.25
N ASN A 154 16.23 13.29 29.20
CA ASN A 154 17.49 12.56 29.23
C ASN A 154 18.67 13.49 29.48
N LYS A 155 18.72 14.65 28.80
CA LYS A 155 19.76 15.66 29.03
C LYS A 155 19.81 16.10 30.50
N ARG A 156 18.66 16.39 31.12
CA ARG A 156 18.58 16.75 32.55
C ARG A 156 18.99 15.60 33.48
N ARG A 157 18.70 14.35 33.10
CA ARG A 157 19.12 13.16 33.85
C ARG A 157 20.65 13.02 33.83
N ASP A 158 21.26 13.19 32.66
CA ASP A 158 22.72 13.09 32.50
C ASP A 158 23.45 14.19 33.28
N GLU A 159 22.93 15.42 33.27
CA GLU A 159 23.45 16.54 34.07
C GLU A 159 23.40 16.24 35.59
N ARG A 160 22.32 15.61 36.07
CA ARG A 160 22.20 15.20 37.48
C ARG A 160 23.19 14.10 37.86
N LEU A 161 23.37 13.10 37.00
CA LEU A 161 24.31 12.00 37.23
C LEU A 161 25.76 12.50 37.30
N LYS A 162 26.13 13.44 36.42
CA LYS A 162 27.46 14.09 36.46
C LYS A 162 27.69 14.88 37.74
N SER A 163 26.67 15.53 38.27
CA SER A 163 26.77 16.35 39.48
C SER A 163 26.86 15.53 40.77
N ALA A 164 26.40 14.27 40.77
CA ALA A 164 26.42 13.38 41.94
C ALA A 164 27.71 12.54 42.08
N GLY A 165 28.60 12.57 41.07
CA GLY A 165 29.85 11.83 41.05
C GLY A 165 31.11 12.64 41.37
N ASN A 166 30.96 13.93 41.67
CA ASN A 166 32.02 14.83 42.18
C ASN A 166 31.78 15.12 43.66
#